data_AF-A0A427UVF4-F1
#
_entry.id   AF-A0A427UVF4-F1
#
_cell.length_a   1.000
_cell.length_b   1.000
_cell.length_c   1.000
_cell.angle_alpha   90.00
_cell.angle_beta   90.00
_cell.angle_gamma   90.00
#
_symmetry.space_group_name_H-M   'P 1'
#
loop_
_entity.id
_entity.type
_entity.pdbx_description
1 polymer ?
#
loop_
_entity_poly.entity_id
_entity_poly.type
_entity_poly.pdbx_seq_one_letter_code
_entity_poly.pdbx_strand_id
1 'polypeptide(L)'
;MAHQILSHHPHNAPSYNGVAGVYQITNAITGEAYIGSTVNISGRWASHRYKLRKGTHGNRNLQESWNKYGKGVFDFSVLEVVSDKSELIAAEQRFFLELKPTFNIAPNAGSCLGVIHTEESKANMAESRRGEKNCWFGKVPTCAGMSSLPEVKAKISAKNSGAGNPMFGVTPPHAKFTDEQVREIRRAISDGDSLTTIAKRYGVSKANIAHIRQGRSYARVV
;
A
#
# COMPACT_ATOMS: atom_id res chain seq x y z
N MET A 1 31.01 -22.05 8.48
CA MET A 1 31.13 -20.58 8.45
C MET A 1 30.50 -20.06 9.73
N ALA A 2 31.11 -19.09 10.42
CA ALA A 2 30.66 -18.67 11.73
C ALA A 2 29.28 -17.99 11.64
N HIS A 3 28.26 -18.59 12.26
CA HIS A 3 26.94 -17.98 12.41
C HIS A 3 27.06 -16.85 13.43
N GLN A 4 26.91 -15.61 13.00
CA GLN A 4 26.95 -14.46 13.89
C GLN A 4 25.60 -14.31 14.58
N ILE A 5 25.43 -14.97 15.73
CA ILE A 5 24.25 -14.79 16.60
C ILE A 5 24.37 -13.43 17.28
N LEU A 6 23.66 -12.42 16.77
CA LEU A 6 23.55 -11.11 17.41
C LEU A 6 22.35 -11.12 18.37
N SER A 7 22.60 -11.41 19.64
CA SER A 7 21.60 -11.33 20.71
C SER A 7 21.33 -9.87 21.14
N HIS A 8 20.05 -9.54 21.34
CA HIS A 8 19.56 -8.18 21.60
C HIS A 8 20.04 -7.58 22.93
N HIS A 9 20.63 -6.38 22.89
CA HIS A 9 20.75 -5.47 24.05
C HIS A 9 19.97 -4.16 23.80
N PRO A 10 19.25 -3.61 24.80
CA PRO A 10 18.15 -2.67 24.58
C PRO A 10 18.51 -1.21 24.27
N HIS A 11 19.79 -0.83 24.16
CA HIS A 11 20.17 0.59 24.00
C HIS A 11 21.12 0.91 22.85
N ASN A 12 21.56 -0.07 22.06
CA ASN A 12 22.41 0.16 20.89
C ASN A 12 22.22 -0.93 19.82
N ALA A 13 20.96 -1.26 19.52
CA ALA A 13 20.65 -2.29 18.54
C ALA A 13 20.99 -1.76 17.12
N PRO A 14 21.71 -2.53 16.29
CA PRO A 14 21.87 -2.18 14.88
C PRO A 14 20.49 -1.99 14.25
N SER A 15 20.25 -0.83 13.65
CA SER A 15 18.98 -0.55 13.00
C SER A 15 18.90 -1.34 11.69
N TYR A 16 18.20 -2.48 11.70
CA TYR A 16 17.90 -3.25 10.48
C TYR A 16 16.80 -2.60 9.62
N ASN A 17 16.71 -1.27 9.64
CA ASN A 17 15.67 -0.54 8.94
C ASN A 17 15.97 -0.55 7.44
N GLY A 18 15.06 -1.12 6.65
CA GLY A 18 15.28 -1.32 5.21
C GLY A 18 16.26 -2.43 4.87
N VAL A 19 16.68 -3.24 5.86
CA VAL A 19 17.56 -4.39 5.64
C VAL A 19 16.70 -5.62 5.35
N ALA A 20 17.01 -6.28 4.23
CA ALA A 20 16.41 -7.53 3.83
C ALA A 20 17.18 -8.72 4.43
N GLY A 21 16.48 -9.80 4.77
CA GLY A 21 17.12 -10.99 5.28
C GLY A 21 16.16 -12.02 5.87
N VAL A 22 16.75 -13.07 6.41
CA VAL A 22 16.09 -14.18 7.13
C VAL A 22 16.31 -13.98 8.63
N TYR A 23 15.23 -14.16 9.39
CA TYR A 23 15.26 -14.06 10.85
C TYR A 23 14.61 -15.28 11.48
N GLN A 24 14.92 -15.46 12.76
CA GLN A 24 14.37 -16.50 13.63
C GLN A 24 13.70 -15.87 14.84
N ILE A 25 12.60 -16.46 15.27
CA ILE A 25 11.95 -16.20 16.56
C ILE A 25 11.95 -17.51 17.33
N THR A 26 12.65 -17.55 18.46
CA THR A 26 12.82 -18.79 19.24
C THR A 26 12.19 -18.63 20.61
N ASN A 27 11.45 -19.64 21.05
CA ASN A 27 11.04 -19.76 22.45
C ASN A 27 12.21 -20.38 23.24
N ALA A 28 12.83 -19.62 24.15
CA ALA A 28 13.99 -20.07 24.92
C ALA A 28 13.68 -21.23 25.90
N ILE A 29 12.41 -21.46 26.26
CA ILE A 29 12.01 -22.56 27.14
C ILE A 29 11.81 -23.86 26.33
N THR A 30 11.06 -23.79 25.23
CA THR A 30 10.72 -24.99 24.43
C THR A 30 11.76 -25.32 23.36
N GLY A 31 12.62 -24.37 23.00
CA GLY A 31 13.56 -24.48 21.87
C GLY A 31 12.88 -24.38 20.50
N GLU A 32 11.55 -24.23 20.46
CA GLU A 32 10.80 -24.16 19.21
C GLU A 32 11.07 -22.83 18.49
N ALA A 33 11.22 -22.91 17.17
CA ALA A 33 11.59 -21.78 16.33
C ALA A 33 10.57 -21.50 15.24
N TYR A 34 10.42 -20.23 14.92
CA TYR A 34 9.77 -19.71 13.71
C TYR A 34 10.83 -19.04 12.85
N ILE A 35 10.87 -19.37 11.57
CA ILE A 35 11.78 -18.75 10.59
C ILE A 35 10.95 -17.99 9.57
N GLY A 36 11.41 -16.80 9.20
CA GLY A 36 10.78 -16.02 8.16
C GLY A 36 11.77 -15.15 7.40
N SER A 37 11.47 -14.85 6.15
CA SER A 37 12.20 -13.87 5.34
C SER A 37 11.44 -12.55 5.23
N THR A 38 12.15 -11.45 4.98
CA THR A 38 11.54 -10.14 4.73
C THR A 38 12.51 -9.16 4.05
N VAL A 39 11.96 -8.13 3.40
CA VAL A 39 12.72 -7.00 2.86
C VAL A 39 13.00 -5.91 3.89
N ASN A 40 12.39 -5.98 5.07
CA ASN A 40 12.61 -5.04 6.18
C ASN A 40 12.45 -5.77 7.53
N ILE A 41 13.56 -6.23 8.10
CA ILE A 41 13.59 -6.99 9.35
C ILE A 41 12.99 -6.18 10.51
N SER A 42 13.40 -4.93 10.69
CA SER A 42 12.90 -4.09 11.80
C SER A 42 11.38 -3.92 11.74
N GLY A 43 10.83 -3.60 10.57
CA GLY A 43 9.38 -3.47 10.38
C GLY A 43 8.64 -4.78 10.62
N ARG A 44 9.21 -5.90 10.16
CA ARG A 44 8.61 -7.23 10.31
C ARG A 44 8.56 -7.65 11.78
N TRP A 45 9.63 -7.47 12.54
CA TRP A 45 9.66 -7.75 13.97
C TRP A 45 8.67 -6.90 14.77
N ALA A 46 8.59 -5.60 14.47
CA ALA A 46 7.59 -4.73 15.08
C ALA A 46 6.16 -5.25 14.83
N SER A 47 5.86 -5.68 13.59
CA SER A 47 4.57 -6.29 13.27
C SER A 47 4.33 -7.60 14.03
N HIS A 48 5.32 -8.47 14.18
CA HIS A 48 5.17 -9.72 14.94
C HIS A 48 4.84 -9.43 16.40
N ARG A 49 5.66 -8.59 17.07
CA ARG A 49 5.45 -8.20 18.47
C ARG A 49 4.08 -7.55 18.68
N TYR A 50 3.68 -6.66 17.77
CA TYR A 50 2.35 -6.02 17.82
C TYR A 50 1.22 -7.05 17.74
N LYS A 51 1.24 -7.93 16.74
CA LYS A 51 0.20 -8.94 16.52
C LYS A 51 0.14 -9.97 17.65
N LEU A 52 1.29 -10.45 18.11
CA LEU A 52 1.39 -11.39 19.23
C LEU A 52 0.81 -10.78 20.52
N ARG A 53 1.13 -9.51 20.81
CA ARG A 53 0.55 -8.78 21.94
C ARG A 53 -0.96 -8.56 21.81
N LYS A 54 -1.47 -8.41 20.58
CA LYS A 54 -2.90 -8.21 20.31
C LYS A 54 -3.69 -9.52 20.17
N GLY A 55 -3.04 -10.68 20.15
CA GLY A 55 -3.70 -11.96 19.92
C GLY A 55 -4.15 -12.20 18.47
N THR A 56 -3.64 -11.41 17.51
CA THR A 56 -4.08 -11.42 16.11
C THR A 56 -3.01 -11.95 15.15
N HIS A 57 -2.06 -12.72 15.68
CA HIS A 57 -1.00 -13.31 14.88
C HIS A 57 -1.53 -14.45 14.01
N GLY A 58 -1.14 -14.47 12.72
CA GLY A 58 -1.64 -15.47 11.76
C GLY A 58 -1.16 -16.91 12.01
N ASN A 59 -0.03 -17.06 12.72
CA ASN A 59 0.45 -18.36 13.17
C ASN A 59 -0.10 -18.67 14.56
N ARG A 60 -1.04 -19.62 14.63
CA ARG A 60 -1.73 -20.02 15.85
C ARG A 60 -0.80 -20.65 16.88
N ASN A 61 0.09 -21.56 16.47
CA ASN A 61 1.01 -22.23 17.39
C ASN A 61 1.96 -21.23 18.07
N LEU A 62 2.48 -20.27 17.29
CA LEU A 62 3.32 -19.21 17.84
C LEU A 62 2.54 -18.29 18.80
N GLN A 63 1.28 -17.98 18.49
CA GLN A 63 0.41 -17.18 19.37
C GLN A 63 0.06 -17.90 20.67
N GLU A 64 -0.26 -19.19 20.62
CA GLU A 64 -0.55 -20.02 21.79
C GLU A 64 0.70 -20.13 22.69
N SER A 65 1.87 -20.38 22.10
CA SER A 65 3.15 -20.39 22.82
C SER A 65 3.45 -19.03 23.47
N TRP A 66 3.21 -17.93 22.75
CA TRP A 66 3.36 -16.56 23.28
C TRP A 66 2.44 -16.28 24.45
N ASN A 67 1.18 -16.71 24.39
CA ASN A 67 0.21 -16.55 25.46
C ASN A 67 0.57 -17.39 26.69
N LYS A 68 1.15 -18.58 26.49
CA LYS A 68 1.52 -19.51 27.56
C LYS A 68 2.77 -19.09 28.33
N TYR A 69 3.84 -18.69 27.63
CA TYR A 69 5.14 -18.41 28.25
C TYR A 69 5.46 -16.92 28.40
N GLY A 70 4.71 -16.05 27.72
CA GLY A 70 4.88 -14.60 27.79
C GLY A 70 6.07 -14.06 26.97
N LYS A 71 6.08 -12.73 26.79
CA LYS A 71 7.00 -12.04 25.87
C LYS A 71 8.50 -12.18 26.20
N GLY A 72 8.84 -12.39 27.47
CA GLY A 72 10.23 -12.35 27.95
C GLY A 72 11.06 -13.57 27.57
N VAL A 73 10.40 -14.62 27.07
CA VAL A 73 11.01 -15.90 26.72
C VAL A 73 11.38 -15.97 25.23
N PHE A 74 10.85 -15.06 24.40
CA PHE A 74 11.04 -15.10 22.97
C PHE A 74 12.22 -14.24 22.54
N ASP A 75 13.20 -14.88 21.90
CA ASP A 75 14.34 -14.22 21.29
C ASP A 75 14.09 -13.96 19.80
N PHE A 76 14.54 -12.80 19.31
CA PHE A 76 14.46 -12.41 17.91
C PHE A 76 15.89 -12.24 17.39
N SER A 77 16.30 -13.13 16.49
CA SER A 77 17.67 -13.19 15.96
C SER A 77 17.66 -13.09 14.44
N VAL A 78 18.66 -12.41 13.85
CA VAL A 78 18.87 -12.39 12.40
C VAL A 78 19.77 -13.57 12.04
N LEU A 79 19.35 -14.39 11.09
CA LEU A 79 20.13 -15.53 10.60
C LEU A 79 21.04 -15.12 9.45
N GLU A 80 20.50 -14.36 8.50
CA GLU A 80 21.22 -13.94 7.30
C GLU A 80 20.68 -12.61 6.80
N VAL A 81 21.58 -11.69 6.46
CA VAL A 81 21.25 -10.45 5.76
C VAL A 81 21.46 -10.69 4.27
N VAL A 82 20.45 -10.34 3.48
CA VAL A 82 20.43 -10.59 2.04
C VAL A 82 20.40 -9.24 1.31
N SER A 83 21.27 -9.08 0.31
CA SER A 83 21.32 -7.85 -0.49
C SER A 83 20.30 -7.87 -1.63
N ASP A 84 20.13 -9.01 -2.31
CA ASP A 84 19.13 -9.19 -3.37
C ASP A 84 17.86 -9.88 -2.86
N LYS A 85 16.72 -9.23 -3.05
CA LYS A 85 15.40 -9.73 -2.64
C LYS A 85 15.06 -11.07 -3.30
N SER A 86 15.63 -11.36 -4.47
CA SER A 86 15.39 -12.63 -5.18
C SER A 86 15.89 -13.85 -4.40
N GLU A 87 16.90 -13.67 -3.55
CA GLU A 87 17.56 -14.75 -2.80
C GLU A 87 16.85 -15.10 -1.49
N LEU A 88 15.91 -14.26 -1.03
CA LEU A 88 15.26 -14.42 0.28
C LEU A 88 14.56 -15.78 0.45
N ILE A 89 13.88 -16.26 -0.59
CA ILE A 89 13.15 -17.53 -0.55
C ILE A 89 14.12 -18.71 -0.49
N ALA A 90 15.20 -18.66 -1.28
CA ALA A 90 16.23 -19.69 -1.28
C ALA A 90 16.94 -19.74 0.08
N ALA A 91 17.31 -18.58 0.63
CA ALA A 91 17.91 -18.45 1.94
C ALA A 91 16.99 -19.04 3.04
N GLU A 92 15.70 -18.69 3.05
CA GLU A 92 14.72 -19.21 4.00
C GLU A 92 14.58 -20.74 3.89
N GLN A 93 14.53 -21.28 2.68
CA GLN A 93 14.43 -22.73 2.46
C GLN A 93 15.66 -23.48 3.00
N ARG A 94 16.87 -22.92 2.85
CA ARG A 94 18.09 -23.54 3.44
C ARG A 94 17.96 -23.68 4.95
N PHE A 95 17.48 -22.63 5.62
CA PHE A 95 17.30 -22.67 7.07
C PHE A 95 16.15 -23.59 7.51
N PHE A 96 15.12 -23.80 6.67
CA PHE A 96 14.11 -24.82 6.96
C PHE A 96 14.71 -26.22 6.99
N LEU A 97 15.62 -26.53 6.06
CA LEU A 97 16.30 -27.83 5.99
C LEU A 97 17.27 -28.04 7.16
N GLU A 98 17.99 -26.99 7.56
CA GLU A 98 18.98 -27.02 8.64
C GLU A 98 18.34 -27.07 10.03
N LEU A 99 17.44 -26.12 10.32
CA LEU A 99 16.90 -25.89 11.67
C LEU A 99 15.55 -26.56 11.94
N LYS A 100 14.83 -27.01 10.90
CA LYS A 100 13.53 -27.68 10.99
C LYS A 100 12.54 -26.98 11.96
N PRO A 101 12.17 -25.73 11.68
CA PRO A 101 11.38 -24.91 12.60
C PRO A 101 9.99 -25.50 12.88
N THR A 102 9.66 -25.70 14.16
CA THR A 102 8.41 -26.29 14.62
C THR A 102 7.19 -25.39 14.40
N PHE A 103 7.37 -24.06 14.48
CA PHE A 103 6.25 -23.13 14.30
C PHE A 103 5.88 -22.92 12.83
N ASN A 104 6.75 -23.23 11.87
CA ASN A 104 6.43 -23.07 10.46
C ASN A 104 5.50 -24.19 9.99
N ILE A 105 4.29 -23.81 9.56
CA ILE A 105 3.24 -24.78 9.16
C ILE A 105 3.53 -25.39 7.79
N ALA A 106 4.08 -24.59 6.87
CA ALA A 106 4.43 -25.05 5.53
C ALA A 106 5.84 -25.65 5.51
N PRO A 107 6.05 -26.82 4.87
CA PRO A 107 7.36 -27.45 4.77
C PRO A 107 8.31 -26.72 3.82
N ASN A 108 7.77 -25.90 2.91
CA ASN A 108 8.53 -25.12 1.96
C ASN A 108 8.34 -23.62 2.23
N ALA A 109 9.43 -22.87 2.15
CA ALA A 109 9.41 -21.42 2.14
C ALA A 109 8.68 -20.93 0.90
N GLY A 110 7.83 -19.92 1.08
CA GLY A 110 7.00 -19.39 0.00
C GLY A 110 6.66 -17.93 0.24
N SER A 111 6.64 -17.17 -0.84
CA SER A 111 6.21 -15.78 -0.83
C SER A 111 5.24 -15.54 -1.96
N CYS A 112 4.11 -14.89 -1.67
CA CYS A 112 3.20 -14.40 -2.70
C CYS A 112 3.69 -13.08 -3.32
N LEU A 113 4.89 -12.60 -2.94
CA LEU A 113 5.43 -11.34 -3.42
C LEU A 113 5.72 -11.43 -4.92
N GLY A 114 5.06 -10.60 -5.71
CA GLY A 114 5.21 -10.57 -7.17
C GLY A 114 4.42 -11.64 -7.92
N VAL A 115 3.66 -12.49 -7.23
CA VAL A 115 2.77 -13.46 -7.89
C VAL A 115 1.63 -12.71 -8.57
N ILE A 116 1.62 -12.74 -9.90
CA ILE A 116 0.48 -12.32 -10.71
C ILE A 116 -0.47 -13.51 -10.80
N HIS A 117 -1.76 -13.31 -10.51
CA HIS A 117 -2.76 -14.37 -10.67
C HIS A 117 -2.74 -14.95 -12.09
N THR A 118 -2.76 -16.27 -12.20
CA THR A 118 -2.91 -16.96 -13.49
C THR A 118 -4.25 -16.58 -14.12
N GLU A 119 -4.36 -16.64 -15.44
CA GLU A 119 -5.63 -16.40 -16.13
C GLU A 119 -6.73 -17.36 -15.66
N GLU A 120 -6.37 -18.60 -15.36
CA GLU A 120 -7.27 -19.58 -14.76
C GLU A 120 -7.76 -19.14 -13.36
N SER A 121 -6.85 -18.69 -12.49
CA SER A 121 -7.23 -18.19 -11.16
C SER A 121 -8.12 -16.95 -11.25
N LYS A 122 -7.83 -16.04 -12.19
CA LYS A 122 -8.69 -14.88 -12.48
C LYS A 122 -10.06 -15.32 -12.97
N ALA A 123 -10.14 -16.31 -13.87
CA ALA A 123 -11.39 -16.84 -14.39
C ALA A 123 -12.24 -17.49 -13.26
N ASN A 124 -11.63 -18.31 -12.40
CA ASN A 124 -12.32 -18.93 -11.26
C ASN A 124 -12.82 -17.88 -10.25
N MET A 125 -12.01 -16.85 -9.97
CA MET A 125 -12.43 -15.72 -9.14
C MET A 125 -13.57 -14.93 -9.78
N ALA A 126 -13.54 -14.73 -11.10
CA ALA A 126 -14.61 -14.06 -11.83
C ALA A 126 -15.90 -14.88 -11.83
N GLU A 127 -15.81 -16.20 -12.06
CA GLU A 127 -16.94 -17.11 -12.07
C GLU A 127 -17.61 -17.21 -10.70
N SER A 128 -16.83 -17.30 -9.62
CA SER A 128 -17.38 -17.35 -8.25
C SER A 128 -18.11 -16.07 -7.86
N ARG A 129 -17.87 -14.95 -8.55
CA ARG A 129 -18.49 -13.64 -8.31
C ARG A 129 -19.59 -13.28 -9.31
N ARG A 130 -19.91 -14.17 -10.25
CA ARG A 130 -20.93 -13.91 -11.29
C ARG A 130 -22.31 -14.37 -10.87
N GLY A 131 -23.31 -13.65 -11.35
CA GLY A 131 -24.72 -14.02 -11.20
C GLY A 131 -25.11 -14.21 -9.74
N GLU A 132 -25.95 -15.20 -9.49
CA GLU A 132 -26.52 -15.55 -8.18
C GLU A 132 -25.49 -15.86 -7.09
N LYS A 133 -24.24 -16.18 -7.46
CA LYS A 133 -23.16 -16.40 -6.49
C LYS A 133 -22.71 -15.10 -5.81
N ASN A 134 -22.97 -13.94 -6.42
CA ASN A 134 -22.71 -12.66 -5.80
C ASN A 134 -23.80 -12.36 -4.75
N CYS A 135 -23.40 -12.04 -3.52
CA CYS A 135 -24.33 -11.73 -2.44
C CYS A 135 -25.21 -10.49 -2.69
N TRP A 136 -24.86 -9.66 -3.69
CA TRP A 136 -25.62 -8.51 -4.16
C TRP A 136 -26.43 -8.78 -5.44
N PHE A 137 -26.39 -9.98 -6.01
CA PHE A 137 -27.17 -10.30 -7.20
C PHE A 137 -28.67 -10.18 -6.94
N GLY A 138 -29.37 -9.45 -7.80
CA GLY A 138 -30.80 -9.16 -7.64
C GLY A 138 -31.15 -8.25 -6.46
N LYS A 139 -30.18 -7.81 -5.65
CA LYS A 139 -30.41 -6.92 -4.52
C LYS A 139 -30.17 -5.48 -4.94
N VAL A 140 -31.20 -4.65 -4.77
CA VAL A 140 -31.09 -3.20 -4.92
C VAL A 140 -30.84 -2.62 -3.53
N PRO A 141 -29.74 -1.89 -3.30
CA PRO A 141 -29.54 -1.17 -2.04
C PRO A 141 -30.75 -0.29 -1.76
N THR A 142 -31.17 -0.16 -0.50
CA THR A 142 -32.27 0.73 -0.10
C THR A 142 -32.04 2.20 -0.49
N CYS A 143 -30.78 2.58 -0.71
CA CYS A 143 -30.38 3.90 -1.15
C CYS A 143 -30.30 4.07 -2.68
N ALA A 144 -30.58 3.04 -3.48
CA ALA A 144 -30.55 3.15 -4.93
C ALA A 144 -31.61 4.15 -5.41
N GLY A 145 -31.23 5.08 -6.28
CA GLY A 145 -32.10 6.15 -6.76
C GLY A 145 -32.29 7.32 -5.78
N MET A 146 -31.86 7.23 -4.52
CA MET A 146 -31.92 8.36 -3.59
C MET A 146 -31.11 9.56 -4.07
N SER A 147 -29.97 9.33 -4.75
CA SER A 147 -29.10 10.39 -5.26
C SER A 147 -29.69 11.16 -6.45
N SER A 148 -30.66 10.58 -7.17
CA SER A 148 -31.36 11.24 -8.27
C SER A 148 -32.58 12.04 -7.82
N LEU A 149 -33.01 11.91 -6.56
CA LEU A 149 -34.06 12.75 -5.99
C LEU A 149 -33.64 14.23 -6.09
N PRO A 150 -34.53 15.14 -6.56
CA PRO A 150 -34.18 16.54 -6.78
C PRO A 150 -33.57 17.22 -5.55
N GLU A 151 -34.13 16.96 -4.36
CA GLU A 151 -33.66 17.55 -3.11
C GLU A 151 -32.26 17.06 -2.73
N VAL A 152 -32.01 15.74 -2.86
CA VAL A 152 -30.69 15.15 -2.55
C VAL A 152 -29.66 15.63 -3.56
N LYS A 153 -30.02 15.67 -4.84
CA LYS A 153 -29.17 16.21 -5.91
C LYS A 153 -28.82 17.68 -5.68
N ALA A 154 -29.79 18.49 -5.23
CA ALA A 154 -29.56 19.88 -4.86
C ALA A 154 -28.61 20.02 -3.66
N LYS A 155 -28.79 19.21 -2.60
CA LYS A 155 -27.87 19.18 -1.44
C LYS A 155 -26.44 18.79 -1.83
N ILE A 156 -26.28 17.78 -2.68
CA ILE A 156 -24.97 17.38 -3.21
C ILE A 156 -24.37 18.51 -4.05
N SER A 157 -25.15 19.12 -4.94
CA SER A 157 -24.70 20.23 -5.78
C SER A 157 -24.25 21.43 -4.94
N ALA A 158 -24.99 21.79 -3.90
CA ALA A 158 -24.66 22.90 -3.00
C ALA A 158 -23.34 22.67 -2.26
N LYS A 159 -23.05 21.42 -1.84
CA LYS A 159 -21.77 21.06 -1.19
C LYS A 159 -20.60 21.04 -2.16
N ASN A 160 -20.84 20.70 -3.43
CA ASN A 160 -19.77 20.51 -4.41
C ASN A 160 -19.50 21.75 -5.30
N SER A 161 -20.28 22.82 -5.14
CA SER A 161 -20.20 24.04 -5.96
C SER A 161 -19.95 25.26 -5.09
N GLY A 162 -19.32 26.29 -5.68
CA GLY A 162 -19.09 27.56 -4.99
C GLY A 162 -18.32 27.39 -3.67
N ALA A 163 -18.59 28.26 -2.71
CA ALA A 163 -17.94 28.25 -1.39
C ALA A 163 -18.16 26.97 -0.57
N GLY A 164 -19.10 26.10 -0.94
CA GLY A 164 -19.30 24.80 -0.29
C GLY A 164 -18.19 23.79 -0.61
N ASN A 165 -17.52 23.95 -1.75
CA ASN A 165 -16.41 23.09 -2.17
C ASN A 165 -15.09 23.64 -1.62
N PRO A 166 -14.34 22.87 -0.80
CA PRO A 166 -13.05 23.31 -0.24
C PRO A 166 -11.99 23.68 -1.28
N MET A 167 -12.12 23.17 -2.52
CA MET A 167 -11.23 23.48 -3.63
C MET A 167 -11.71 24.67 -4.47
N PHE A 168 -12.85 25.28 -4.14
CA PHE A 168 -13.35 26.45 -4.83
C PHE A 168 -12.46 27.65 -4.54
N GLY A 169 -11.96 28.31 -5.59
CA GLY A 169 -11.09 29.48 -5.44
C GLY A 169 -9.63 29.17 -5.13
N VAL A 170 -9.26 27.90 -4.90
CA VAL A 170 -7.89 27.49 -4.56
C VAL A 170 -7.25 26.77 -5.75
N THR A 171 -6.05 27.19 -6.16
CA THR A 171 -5.25 26.41 -7.11
C THR A 171 -4.38 25.43 -6.33
N PRO A 172 -4.53 24.11 -6.56
CA PRO A 172 -3.75 23.13 -5.85
C PRO A 172 -2.25 23.27 -6.18
N PRO A 173 -1.34 22.88 -5.26
CA PRO A 173 0.11 22.99 -5.48
C PRO A 173 0.63 22.23 -6.71
N HIS A 174 -0.10 21.20 -7.14
CA HIS A 174 0.23 20.37 -8.31
C HIS A 174 -0.46 20.84 -9.60
N ALA A 175 -1.11 22.02 -9.60
CA ALA A 175 -1.69 22.57 -10.81
C ALA A 175 -0.61 22.88 -11.86
N LYS A 176 -0.95 22.65 -13.13
CA LYS A 176 0.00 22.82 -14.24
C LYS A 176 0.40 24.28 -14.50
N PHE A 177 -0.44 25.23 -14.09
CA PHE A 177 -0.21 26.66 -14.30
C PHE A 177 -0.42 27.42 -13.01
N THR A 178 0.42 28.44 -12.79
CA THR A 178 0.17 29.46 -11.78
C THR A 178 -0.90 30.44 -12.27
N ASP A 179 -1.50 31.19 -11.34
CA ASP A 179 -2.47 32.23 -11.70
C ASP A 179 -1.87 33.27 -12.66
N GLU A 180 -0.59 33.60 -12.51
CA GLU A 180 0.09 34.56 -13.38
C GLU A 180 0.26 34.01 -14.81
N GLN A 181 0.69 32.76 -14.93
CA GLN A 181 0.79 32.09 -16.23
C GLN A 181 -0.56 32.01 -16.94
N VAL A 182 -1.65 31.82 -16.20
CA VAL A 182 -3.01 31.83 -16.78
C VAL A 182 -3.38 33.22 -17.30
N ARG A 183 -3.02 34.31 -16.61
CA ARG A 183 -3.24 35.68 -17.11
C ARG A 183 -2.43 35.96 -18.38
N GLU A 184 -1.17 35.54 -18.41
CA GLU A 184 -0.33 35.64 -19.62
C GLU A 184 -0.92 34.86 -20.80
N ILE A 185 -1.36 33.62 -20.56
CA ILE A 185 -2.02 32.79 -21.58
C ILE A 185 -3.26 33.49 -22.12
N ARG A 186 -4.09 34.11 -21.25
CA ARG A 186 -5.29 34.84 -21.67
C ARG A 186 -4.97 36.10 -22.46
N ARG A 187 -3.95 36.86 -22.06
CA ARG A 187 -3.46 38.02 -22.82
C ARG A 187 -2.99 37.61 -24.20
N ALA A 188 -2.14 36.59 -24.29
CA ALA A 188 -1.68 36.05 -25.58
C ALA A 188 -2.83 35.59 -26.49
N ILE A 189 -3.88 34.97 -25.93
CA ILE A 189 -5.09 34.62 -26.68
C ILE A 189 -5.81 35.88 -27.20
N SER A 190 -5.90 36.94 -26.39
CA SER A 190 -6.51 38.21 -26.78
C SER A 190 -5.71 38.94 -27.86
N ASP A 191 -4.38 38.83 -27.83
CA ASP A 191 -3.45 39.40 -28.80
C ASP A 191 -3.47 38.64 -30.14
N GLY A 192 -4.21 37.52 -30.22
CA GLY A 192 -4.43 36.74 -31.43
C GLY A 192 -3.44 35.58 -31.62
N ASP A 193 -2.62 35.24 -30.61
CA ASP A 193 -1.70 34.12 -30.70
C ASP A 193 -2.42 32.79 -30.93
N SER A 194 -1.85 31.95 -31.79
CA SER A 194 -2.36 30.60 -32.01
C SER A 194 -2.24 29.75 -30.74
N LEU A 195 -3.33 29.07 -30.37
CA LEU A 195 -3.35 28.15 -29.23
C LEU A 195 -2.26 27.07 -29.31
N THR A 196 -1.85 26.68 -30.53
CA THR A 196 -0.76 25.71 -30.74
C THR A 196 0.59 26.28 -30.34
N THR A 197 0.83 27.57 -30.62
CA THR A 197 2.08 28.27 -30.26
C THR A 197 2.17 28.45 -28.75
N ILE A 198 1.07 28.87 -28.11
CA ILE A 198 0.99 28.99 -26.65
C ILE A 198 1.21 27.62 -25.98
N ALA A 199 0.56 26.57 -26.50
CA ALA A 199 0.71 25.22 -25.97
C ALA A 199 2.15 24.71 -26.06
N LYS A 200 2.84 24.98 -27.18
CA LYS A 200 4.28 24.66 -27.34
C LYS A 200 5.15 25.43 -26.34
N ARG A 201 4.89 26.72 -26.13
CA ARG A 201 5.65 27.57 -25.18
C ARG A 201 5.67 27.00 -23.76
N TYR A 202 4.54 26.48 -23.30
CA TYR A 202 4.41 25.91 -21.95
C TYR A 202 4.51 24.37 -21.91
N GLY A 203 4.86 23.71 -23.02
CA GLY A 203 5.00 22.25 -23.06
C GLY A 203 3.72 21.46 -22.75
N VAL A 204 2.55 22.00 -23.12
CA VAL A 204 1.24 21.38 -22.86
C VAL A 204 0.49 21.03 -24.14
N SER A 205 -0.60 20.28 -24.01
CA SER A 205 -1.52 20.05 -25.11
C SER A 205 -2.33 21.31 -25.44
N LYS A 206 -2.69 21.47 -26.72
CA LYS A 206 -3.61 22.53 -27.20
C LYS A 206 -4.94 22.54 -26.43
N ALA A 207 -5.42 21.37 -26.01
CA ALA A 207 -6.64 21.22 -25.23
C ALA A 207 -6.60 21.96 -23.88
N ASN A 208 -5.44 21.96 -23.21
CA ASN A 208 -5.30 22.68 -21.93
C ASN A 208 -5.49 24.18 -22.11
N ILE A 209 -4.87 24.75 -23.16
CA ILE A 209 -5.03 26.18 -23.49
C ILE A 209 -6.46 26.48 -23.93
N ALA A 210 -7.09 25.57 -24.68
CA ALA A 210 -8.50 25.72 -25.07
C ALA A 210 -9.46 25.70 -23.86
N HIS A 211 -9.19 24.89 -22.83
CA HIS A 211 -9.97 24.87 -21.60
C HIS A 211 -9.84 26.17 -20.79
N ILE A 212 -8.64 26.77 -20.77
CA ILE A 212 -8.42 28.09 -20.17
C ILE A 212 -9.23 29.15 -20.94
N ARG A 213 -9.18 29.13 -22.28
CA ARG A 213 -9.96 30.04 -23.14
C ARG A 213 -11.47 29.92 -22.90
N GLN A 214 -11.98 28.70 -22.76
CA GLN A 214 -13.41 28.42 -22.55
C GLN A 214 -13.86 28.66 -21.09
N GLY A 215 -12.96 29.03 -20.18
CA GLY A 215 -13.26 29.17 -18.76
C GLY A 215 -13.62 27.85 -18.06
N ARG A 216 -13.36 26.70 -18.69
CA ARG A 216 -13.57 25.37 -18.08
C ARG A 216 -12.52 25.04 -17.02
N SER A 217 -11.35 25.66 -17.12
CA SER A 217 -10.25 25.53 -16.18
C SER A 217 -9.74 26.92 -15.81
N TYR A 218 -9.28 27.07 -14.57
CA TYR A 218 -8.83 28.36 -14.02
C TYR A 218 -9.87 29.48 -14.18
N ALA A 219 -11.16 29.15 -14.06
CA ALA A 219 -12.27 30.10 -14.22
C ALA A 219 -12.17 31.32 -13.30
N ARG A 220 -11.58 31.14 -12.11
CA ARG A 220 -11.41 32.18 -11.08
C ARG A 220 -10.36 33.24 -11.43
N VAL A 221 -9.37 32.89 -12.25
CA VAL A 221 -8.32 33.82 -12.66
C VAL A 221 -8.95 34.64 -13.76
N VAL A 222 -9.04 35.96 -13.63
CA VAL A 222 -9.60 36.85 -14.66
C VAL A 222 -8.49 37.28 -15.58
#